data_AF-A0A1V2ET50-F1
#
_entry.id   AF-A0A1V2ET50-F1
#
_cell.length_a   1.000
_cell.length_b   1.000
_cell.length_c   1.000
_cell.angle_alpha   90.00
_cell.angle_beta   90.00
_cell.angle_gamma   90.00
#
_symmetry.space_group_name_H-M   'P 1'
#
loop_
_entity.id
_entity.type
_entity.pdbx_description
1 polymer ?
#
loop_
_entity_poly.entity_id
_entity_poly.type
_entity_poly.pdbx_seq_one_letter_code
_entity_poly.pdbx_strand_id
1 'polypeptide(L)'
;MTVSVAPHTQQQRMRDALTELAILGVLAERTEIYPSHLVGELRRRAPSVPAEAIRPALERLWRDRRVARLWHRYLLPDRVPAVRAKWLAMIDRRRADLEALDTHEDGYAEGRAVLLAWDGWRVGNGEA
;
A
#
# COMPACT_ATOMS: atom_id res chain seq x y z
N MET A 1 -4.21 41.89 -2.69
CA MET A 1 -2.96 41.08 -2.57
C MET A 1 -3.12 39.84 -3.44
N THR A 2 -2.54 39.86 -4.63
CA THR A 2 -2.52 38.72 -5.56
C THR A 2 -1.33 37.84 -5.20
N VAL A 3 -1.59 36.67 -4.61
CA VAL A 3 -0.56 35.66 -4.34
C VAL A 3 -0.14 35.06 -5.69
N SER A 4 0.98 35.52 -6.23
CA SER A 4 1.60 34.94 -7.41
C SER A 4 2.23 33.60 -7.00
N VAL A 5 1.51 32.51 -7.22
CA VAL A 5 2.06 31.16 -7.03
C VAL A 5 3.02 30.91 -8.19
N ALA A 6 4.31 30.75 -7.88
CA ALA A 6 5.34 30.56 -8.91
C ALA A 6 4.98 29.38 -9.85
N PRO A 7 5.17 29.53 -11.17
CA PRO A 7 4.75 28.53 -12.17
C PRO A 7 5.37 27.14 -11.96
N HIS A 8 6.57 27.07 -11.36
CA HIS A 8 7.23 25.82 -11.00
C HIS A 8 6.45 25.01 -9.93
N THR A 9 5.77 25.67 -8.99
CA THR A 9 4.96 25.00 -7.97
C THR A 9 3.67 24.41 -8.55
N GLN A 10 3.11 25.03 -9.60
CA GLN A 10 1.93 24.50 -10.27
C GLN A 10 2.25 23.29 -11.15
N GLN A 11 3.35 23.37 -11.92
CA GLN A 11 3.82 22.24 -12.73
C GLN A 11 4.18 21.02 -11.87
N GLN A 12 4.86 21.24 -10.75
CA GLN A 12 5.22 20.16 -9.83
C GLN A 12 3.97 19.48 -9.24
N ARG A 13 2.98 20.27 -8.76
CA ARG A 13 1.70 19.73 -8.25
C ARG A 13 0.96 18.91 -9.29
N MET A 14 0.96 19.36 -10.55
CA MET A 14 0.34 18.61 -11.65
C MET A 14 1.05 17.28 -11.91
N ARG A 15 2.39 17.25 -11.90
CA ARG A 15 3.17 16.01 -12.05
C ARG A 15 2.94 15.03 -10.90
N ASP A 16 2.86 15.55 -9.68
CA ASP A 16 2.54 14.76 -8.49
C ASP A 16 1.14 14.13 -8.60
N ALA A 17 0.13 14.92 -8.98
CA ALA A 17 -1.24 14.42 -9.17
C ALA A 17 -1.34 13.36 -10.27
N LEU A 18 -0.64 13.54 -11.40
CA LEU A 18 -0.59 12.55 -12.48
C LEU A 18 0.08 11.24 -12.04
N THR A 19 1.15 11.34 -11.24
CA THR A 19 1.84 10.17 -10.68
C THR A 19 0.92 9.39 -9.74
N GLU A 20 0.20 10.10 -8.88
CA GLU A 20 -0.79 9.49 -7.97
C GLU A 20 -1.94 8.82 -8.73
N LEU A 21 -2.47 9.46 -9.77
CA LEU A 21 -3.49 8.88 -10.64
C LEU A 21 -3.00 7.60 -11.31
N ALA A 22 -1.76 7.59 -11.82
CA ALA A 22 -1.18 6.40 -12.44
C ALA A 22 -1.04 5.23 -11.43
N ILE A 23 -0.58 5.50 -10.21
CA ILE A 23 -0.50 4.50 -9.14
C ILE A 23 -1.88 3.93 -8.81
N LEU A 24 -2.87 4.81 -8.61
CA LEU A 24 -4.23 4.38 -8.29
C LEU A 24 -4.87 3.59 -9.42
N GLY A 25 -4.59 3.93 -10.69
CA GLY A 25 -5.02 3.16 -11.84
C GLY A 25 -4.50 1.72 -11.80
N VAL A 26 -3.22 1.52 -11.46
CA VAL A 26 -2.66 0.16 -11.32
C VAL A 26 -3.29 -0.59 -10.13
N LEU A 27 -3.52 0.11 -9.01
CA LEU A 27 -4.12 -0.49 -7.81
C LEU A 27 -5.62 -0.80 -7.98
N ALA A 28 -6.34 -0.09 -8.84
CA ALA A 28 -7.75 -0.36 -9.11
C ALA A 28 -7.97 -1.71 -9.81
N GLU A 29 -7.00 -2.16 -10.60
CA GLU A 29 -7.06 -3.42 -11.33
C GLU A 29 -6.49 -4.62 -10.54
N ARG A 30 -5.86 -4.39 -9.39
CA ARG A 30 -5.18 -5.43 -8.62
C ARG A 30 -5.59 -5.44 -7.16
N THR A 31 -5.79 -6.65 -6.65
CA THR A 31 -6.14 -6.86 -5.24
C THR A 31 -4.99 -6.51 -4.30
N GLU A 32 -3.74 -6.70 -4.73
CA GLU A 32 -2.51 -6.33 -4.02
C GLU A 32 -1.34 -6.22 -5.00
N ILE A 33 -0.36 -5.37 -4.72
CA ILE A 33 0.87 -5.26 -5.54
C ILE A 33 2.10 -4.97 -4.70
N TYR A 34 3.21 -5.62 -5.04
CA TYR A 34 4.53 -5.31 -4.48
C TYR A 34 5.12 -4.03 -5.12
N PRO A 35 5.88 -3.21 -4.38
CA PRO A 35 6.53 -2.00 -4.90
C PRO A 35 7.34 -2.24 -6.17
N SER A 36 8.12 -3.33 -6.23
CA SER A 36 8.90 -3.69 -7.41
C SER A 36 8.02 -3.95 -8.64
N HIS A 37 6.90 -4.66 -8.45
CA HIS A 37 5.94 -4.92 -9.53
C HIS A 37 5.18 -3.65 -9.92
N LEU A 38 4.85 -2.78 -8.97
CA LEU A 38 4.22 -1.49 -9.25
C LEU A 38 5.09 -0.62 -10.14
N VAL A 39 6.40 -0.54 -9.86
CA VAL A 39 7.35 0.18 -10.71
C VAL A 39 7.38 -0.42 -12.12
N GLY A 40 7.38 -1.75 -12.24
CA GLY A 40 7.28 -2.44 -13.53
C GLY A 40 6.02 -2.11 -14.31
N GLU A 41 4.85 -2.13 -13.66
CA GLU A 41 3.56 -1.77 -14.28
C GLU A 41 3.53 -0.30 -14.71
N LEU A 42 4.00 0.60 -13.87
CA LEU A 42 4.03 2.03 -14.16
C LEU A 42 4.97 2.36 -15.32
N ARG A 43 6.14 1.72 -15.41
CA ARG A 43 7.03 1.88 -16.57
C ARG A 43 6.37 1.48 -17.88
N ARG A 44 5.49 0.48 -17.88
CA ARG A 44 4.77 0.04 -19.08
C ARG A 44 3.61 0.95 -19.46
N ARG A 45 2.85 1.42 -18.47
CA ARG A 45 1.56 2.12 -18.68
C ARG A 45 1.69 3.63 -18.65
N ALA A 46 2.66 4.15 -17.92
CA ALA A 46 2.91 5.56 -17.71
C ALA A 46 4.43 5.85 -17.76
N PRO A 47 5.09 5.65 -18.92
CA PRO A 47 6.55 5.77 -19.05
C PRO A 47 7.08 7.18 -18.76
N SER A 48 6.21 8.19 -18.75
CA SER A 48 6.54 9.57 -18.36
C SER A 48 6.66 9.79 -16.84
N VAL A 49 6.25 8.81 -16.02
CA VAL A 49 6.40 8.87 -14.56
C VAL A 49 7.84 8.52 -14.17
N PRO A 50 8.58 9.43 -13.53
CA PRO A 50 9.93 9.15 -13.06
C PRO A 50 9.89 8.12 -11.92
N ALA A 51 10.84 7.18 -11.90
CA ALA A 51 10.88 6.14 -10.87
C ALA A 51 11.06 6.71 -9.46
N GLU A 52 11.84 7.78 -9.35
CA GLU A 52 12.08 8.55 -8.13
C GLU A 52 10.82 9.24 -7.59
N ALA A 53 9.82 9.50 -8.43
CA ALA A 53 8.55 10.12 -8.03
C ALA A 53 7.54 9.12 -7.44
N ILE A 54 7.72 7.83 -7.71
CA ILE A 54 6.77 6.77 -7.30
C ILE A 54 6.73 6.62 -5.77
N ARG A 55 7.90 6.56 -5.12
CA ARG A 55 7.97 6.39 -3.66
C ARG A 55 7.35 7.57 -2.91
N PRO A 56 7.70 8.84 -3.19
CA PRO A 56 7.02 9.99 -2.57
C PRO A 56 5.50 10.00 -2.79
N ALA A 57 5.03 9.66 -3.98
CA ALA A 57 3.60 9.60 -4.28
C ALA A 57 2.89 8.50 -3.50
N LEU A 58 3.46 7.30 -3.40
CA LEU A 58 2.93 6.23 -2.56
C LEU A 58 2.84 6.63 -1.08
N GLU A 59 3.88 7.29 -0.55
CA GLU A 59 3.89 7.77 0.83
C GLU A 59 2.82 8.85 1.08
N ARG A 60 2.55 9.73 0.11
CA ARG A 60 1.42 10.68 0.18
C ARG A 60 0.09 9.97 0.15
N LEU A 61 -0.13 9.08 -0.83
CA LEU A 61 -1.37 8.30 -0.94
C LEU A 61 -1.65 7.49 0.33
N TRP A 62 -0.61 6.96 0.97
CA TRP A 62 -0.72 6.26 2.25
C TRP A 62 -1.06 7.21 3.39
N ARG A 63 -0.36 8.34 3.50
CA ARG A 63 -0.65 9.39 4.52
C ARG A 63 -2.09 9.91 4.39
N ASP A 64 -2.56 10.09 3.17
CA ASP A 64 -3.91 10.55 2.82
C ASP A 64 -4.94 9.41 2.85
N ARG A 65 -4.47 8.18 3.09
CA ARG A 65 -5.26 6.95 3.31
C ARG A 65 -6.11 6.56 2.13
N ARG A 66 -5.61 6.90 0.96
CA ARG A 66 -6.13 6.48 -0.33
C ARG A 66 -5.63 5.07 -0.70
N VAL A 67 -4.58 4.60 -0.03
CA VAL A 67 -4.02 3.23 -0.15
C VAL A 67 -3.59 2.69 1.22
N ALA A 68 -3.60 1.38 1.39
CA ALA A 68 -3.08 0.67 2.56
C ALA A 68 -1.78 -0.09 2.21
N ARG A 69 -0.93 -0.37 3.21
CA ARG A 69 0.38 -1.04 3.03
C ARG A 69 0.56 -2.30 3.88
N LEU A 70 0.04 -3.45 3.44
CA LEU A 70 0.18 -4.71 4.17
C LEU A 70 1.57 -5.33 3.96
N TRP A 71 2.38 -5.38 5.01
CA TRP A 71 3.78 -5.78 4.97
C TRP A 71 4.56 -4.95 3.93
N HIS A 72 4.68 -5.46 2.71
CA HIS A 72 5.31 -4.79 1.58
C HIS A 72 4.41 -4.74 0.35
N ARG A 73 3.08 -4.79 0.53
CA ARG A 73 2.10 -4.75 -0.56
C ARG A 73 1.21 -3.53 -0.42
N TYR A 74 0.98 -2.82 -1.51
CA TYR A 74 0.02 -1.71 -1.57
C TYR A 74 -1.30 -2.19 -2.18
N LEU A 75 -2.41 -1.65 -1.67
CA LEU A 75 -3.76 -1.96 -2.13
C LEU A 75 -4.73 -0.81 -1.82
N LEU A 76 -5.88 -0.81 -2.51
CA LEU A 76 -6.98 0.10 -2.18
C LEU A 76 -7.65 -0.30 -0.85
N PRO A 77 -8.20 0.67 -0.08
CA PRO A 77 -8.81 0.40 1.23
C PRO A 77 -9.91 -0.66 1.21
N ASP A 78 -10.77 -0.67 0.19
CA ASP A 78 -11.86 -1.63 0.01
C ASP A 78 -11.38 -3.07 -0.23
N ARG A 79 -10.11 -3.26 -0.61
CA ARG A 79 -9.50 -4.57 -0.85
C ARG A 79 -8.82 -5.17 0.39
N VAL A 80 -8.61 -4.37 1.44
CA VAL A 80 -7.94 -4.80 2.68
C VAL A 80 -8.64 -5.99 3.33
N PRO A 81 -9.97 -6.01 3.51
CA PRO A 81 -10.64 -7.13 4.18
C PRO A 81 -10.45 -8.46 3.45
N ALA A 82 -10.57 -8.45 2.12
CA ALA A 82 -10.43 -9.66 1.31
C ALA A 82 -8.99 -10.21 1.33
N VAL A 83 -8.00 -9.32 1.24
CA VAL A 83 -6.58 -9.70 1.33
C VAL A 83 -6.26 -10.23 2.72
N ARG A 84 -6.67 -9.54 3.78
CA ARG A 84 -6.49 -9.98 5.17
C ARG A 84 -7.08 -11.38 5.37
N ALA A 85 -8.32 -11.61 4.95
CA ALA A 85 -8.98 -12.91 5.05
C ALA A 85 -8.19 -14.01 4.32
N LYS A 86 -7.70 -13.74 3.10
CA LYS A 86 -6.84 -14.66 2.33
C LYS A 86 -5.56 -15.04 3.11
N TRP A 87 -4.88 -14.07 3.69
CA TRP A 87 -3.64 -14.31 4.44
C TRP A 87 -3.88 -15.07 5.75
N LEU A 88 -4.92 -14.71 6.50
CA LEU A 88 -5.33 -15.43 7.69
C LEU A 88 -5.65 -16.89 7.36
N ALA A 89 -6.42 -17.14 6.28
CA ALA A 89 -6.71 -18.50 5.84
C ALA A 89 -5.46 -19.30 5.42
N MET A 90 -4.47 -18.65 4.79
CA MET A 90 -3.19 -19.29 4.47
C MET A 90 -2.40 -19.69 5.72
N ILE A 91 -2.39 -18.82 6.73
CA ILE A 91 -1.77 -19.08 8.03
C ILE A 91 -2.47 -20.24 8.73
N ASP A 92 -3.79 -20.18 8.83
CA ASP A 92 -4.61 -21.22 9.46
C ASP A 92 -4.45 -22.58 8.78
N ARG A 93 -4.35 -22.62 7.44
CA ARG A 93 -4.11 -23.86 6.68
C ARG A 93 -2.73 -24.46 6.93
N ARG A 94 -1.71 -23.62 7.14
CA ARG A 94 -0.32 -24.07 7.36
C ARG A 94 0.00 -24.31 8.83
N ARG A 95 -0.98 -24.15 9.72
CA ARG A 95 -0.82 -24.31 11.17
C ARG A 95 -0.15 -25.62 11.54
N ALA A 96 -0.64 -26.77 11.05
CA ALA A 96 -0.09 -28.08 11.36
C ALA A 96 1.35 -28.27 10.82
N ASP A 97 1.66 -27.74 9.63
CA ASP A 97 3.01 -27.81 9.04
C ASP A 97 4.02 -26.92 9.79
N LEU A 98 3.54 -25.82 10.38
CA LEU A 98 4.35 -24.86 11.12
C LEU A 98 4.52 -25.23 12.61
N GLU A 99 3.49 -25.78 13.24
CA GLU A 99 3.56 -26.37 14.60
C GLU A 99 4.54 -27.55 14.64
N ALA A 100 4.64 -28.33 13.55
CA ALA A 100 5.57 -29.46 13.43
C ALA A 100 7.04 -29.06 13.26
N LEU A 101 7.37 -27.79 13.02
CA LEU A 101 8.75 -27.29 12.87
C LEU A 101 9.43 -26.95 14.21
N ASP A 102 8.80 -27.30 15.34
CA ASP A 102 9.36 -27.46 16.71
C ASP A 102 10.22 -26.30 17.28
N THR A 103 10.19 -25.12 16.65
CA THR A 103 11.05 -23.99 17.07
C THR A 103 10.33 -22.70 17.37
N HIS A 104 9.09 -22.48 16.91
CA HIS A 104 8.38 -21.20 17.15
C HIS A 104 6.86 -21.35 17.21
N GLU A 105 6.34 -22.00 18.26
CA GLU A 105 4.90 -21.93 18.61
C GLU A 105 4.42 -20.46 18.67
N ASP A 106 5.31 -19.55 19.10
CA ASP A 106 5.09 -18.11 19.15
C ASP A 106 4.94 -17.44 17.77
N GLY A 107 5.64 -17.93 16.74
CA GLY A 107 5.69 -17.27 15.43
C GLY A 107 4.35 -17.30 14.67
N TYR A 108 3.55 -18.35 14.86
CA TYR A 108 2.20 -18.45 14.31
C TYR A 108 1.23 -17.49 15.01
N ALA A 109 1.20 -17.53 16.34
CA ALA A 109 0.33 -16.68 17.14
C ALA A 109 0.66 -15.20 16.93
N GLU A 110 1.95 -14.85 16.87
CA GLU A 110 2.45 -13.50 16.60
C GLU A 110 2.07 -13.06 15.18
N GLY A 111 2.33 -13.87 14.14
CA GLY A 111 1.97 -13.52 12.76
C GLY A 111 0.48 -13.30 12.54
N ARG A 112 -0.36 -14.12 13.19
CA ARG A 112 -1.82 -13.98 13.16
C ARG A 112 -2.29 -12.75 13.95
N ALA A 113 -1.75 -12.52 15.14
CA ALA A 113 -2.05 -11.35 15.96
C ALA A 113 -1.66 -10.06 15.23
N VAL A 114 -0.49 -10.04 14.58
CA VAL A 114 -0.06 -8.95 13.71
C VAL A 114 -1.09 -8.72 12.61
N LEU A 115 -1.52 -9.72 11.84
CA LEU A 115 -2.50 -9.50 10.76
C LEU A 115 -3.89 -9.05 11.23
N LEU A 116 -4.31 -9.49 12.42
CA LEU A 116 -5.59 -9.09 13.02
C LEU A 116 -5.54 -7.67 13.61
N ALA A 117 -4.44 -7.32 14.26
CA ALA A 117 -4.19 -5.97 14.79
C ALA A 117 -3.75 -4.99 13.70
N TRP A 118 -3.32 -5.50 12.54
CA TRP A 118 -2.84 -4.70 11.44
C TRP A 118 -4.03 -4.19 10.63
N ASP A 119 -4.40 -2.94 10.88
CA ASP A 119 -5.37 -2.26 10.05
C ASP A 119 -4.77 -1.63 8.80
N GLY A 120 -3.45 -1.38 8.75
CA GLY A 120 -2.86 -0.63 7.63
C GLY A 120 -3.47 0.75 7.40
N TRP A 121 -4.38 1.12 8.29
CA TRP A 121 -5.33 2.18 8.18
C TRP A 121 -4.99 3.11 9.32
N ARG A 122 -4.71 4.36 8.99
CA ARG A 122 -5.04 5.43 9.93
C ARG A 122 -6.30 6.07 9.34
N VAL A 123 -7.43 6.14 10.02
CA VAL A 123 -8.37 7.29 9.88
C VAL A 123 -7.91 8.35 10.90
N GLY A 124 -8.43 9.58 10.88
CA GLY A 124 -7.79 10.86 11.29
C GLY A 124 -6.88 10.79 12.51
N ASN A 125 -5.89 11.68 12.61
CA ASN A 125 -5.56 12.11 13.97
C ASN A 125 -6.84 12.81 14.49
N GLY A 126 -7.52 12.19 15.45
CA GLY A 126 -8.78 12.65 16.00
C GLY A 126 -9.28 11.72 17.10
N GLU A 127 -8.62 11.85 18.26
CA GLU A 127 -9.08 11.48 19.62
C GLU A 127 -9.34 10.00 19.95
N ALA A 128 -8.40 9.44 20.73
CA ALA A 128 -8.71 8.68 21.94
C ALA A 128 -7.73 9.15 23.04
#